data_AF-A0A7V7N0Q7-F1
#
_entry.id   AF-A0A7V7N0Q7-F1
#
_cell.length_a   1.000
_cell.length_b   1.000
_cell.length_c   1.000
_cell.angle_alpha   90.00
_cell.angle_beta   90.00
_cell.angle_gamma   90.00
#
_symmetry.space_group_name_H-M   'P 1'
#
loop_
_entity.id
_entity.type
_entity.pdbx_description
1 polymer ?
#
loop_
_entity_poly.entity_id
_entity_poly.type
_entity_poly.pdbx_seq_one_letter_code
_entity_poly.pdbx_strand_id
1 'polypeptide(L)' 'MTDLSNQVPDDKVTIEIDGQTVLADKGSMIIHATDRHGINVPRFCYHKKLSIAANCRMCMVDVEKAPK' A
#
# COMPACT_ATOMS: atom_id res chain seq x y z
N MET A 1 -28.66 -0.26 22.54
CA MET A 1 -27.33 0.36 22.68
C MET A 1 -26.50 -0.26 21.58
N THR A 2 -26.55 0.35 20.41
CA THR A 2 -26.26 -0.25 19.10
C THR A 2 -24.78 -0.54 18.94
N ASP A 3 -24.49 -1.73 18.42
CA ASP A 3 -23.17 -2.32 18.27
C ASP A 3 -22.19 -1.40 17.53
N LEU A 4 -21.06 -1.14 18.16
CA LEU A 4 -19.86 -0.54 17.57
C LEU A 4 -19.19 -1.58 16.66
N SER A 5 -19.86 -1.98 15.59
CA SER A 5 -19.27 -2.82 14.57
C SER A 5 -18.31 -1.99 13.72
N ASN A 6 -17.02 -2.16 14.02
CA ASN A 6 -15.85 -1.92 13.18
C ASN A 6 -16.16 -1.74 11.67
N GLN A 7 -16.49 -0.52 11.25
CA GLN A 7 -16.76 -0.18 9.85
C GLN A 7 -15.46 0.17 9.15
N VAL A 8 -14.81 -0.82 8.53
CA VAL A 8 -13.89 -0.52 7.42
C VAL A 8 -14.78 -0.10 6.24
N PRO A 9 -14.68 1.14 5.73
CA PRO A 9 -15.47 1.58 4.58
C PRO A 9 -15.27 0.64 3.38
N ASP A 10 -16.31 0.43 2.55
CA ASP A 10 -16.28 -0.53 1.43
C ASP A 10 -15.17 -0.23 0.38
N ASP A 11 -14.66 1.01 0.36
CA ASP A 11 -13.56 1.48 -0.46
C ASP A 11 -12.16 1.27 0.16
N LYS A 12 -12.07 0.73 1.38
CA LYS A 12 -10.81 0.50 2.10
C LYS A 12 -10.57 -0.98 2.36
N VAL A 13 -9.30 -1.33 2.47
CA VAL A 13 -8.83 -2.64 2.90
C VAL A 13 -7.79 -2.47 4.01
N THR A 14 -7.82 -3.38 4.97
CA THR A 14 -6.80 -3.45 6.01
C THR A 14 -5.66 -4.34 5.52
N ILE A 15 -4.43 -3.81 5.54
CA ILE A 15 -3.21 -4.54 5.20
C ILE A 15 -2.18 -4.36 6.30
N GLU A 16 -1.18 -5.23 6.35
CA GLU A 16 -0.06 -5.13 7.27
C GLU A 16 1.22 -4.82 6.49
N ILE A 17 1.98 -3.81 6.94
CA ILE A 17 3.26 -3.41 6.34
C ILE A 17 4.28 -3.33 7.48
N ASP A 18 5.35 -4.12 7.42
CA ASP A 18 6.40 -4.18 8.45
C ASP A 18 5.87 -4.32 9.89
N GLY A 19 4.83 -5.15 10.09
CA GLY A 19 4.19 -5.35 11.39
C GLY A 19 3.15 -4.28 11.78
N GLN A 20 2.95 -3.26 10.94
CA GLN A 20 2.02 -2.17 11.19
C GLN A 20 0.72 -2.39 10.41
N THR A 21 -0.40 -2.50 11.12
CA THR A 21 -1.74 -2.57 10.52
C THR A 21 -2.15 -1.19 10.01
N VAL A 22 -2.43 -1.10 8.71
CA VAL A 22 -2.78 0.15 8.04
C VAL A 22 -4.01 0.00 7.14
N LEU A 23 -4.74 1.11 6.96
CA LEU A 23 -5.84 1.19 6.00
C LEU A 23 -5.33 1.71 4.65
N ALA A 24 -5.63 0.98 3.58
CA ALA A 24 -5.30 1.34 2.20
C ALA A 24 -6.58 1.40 1.35
N ASP A 25 -6.56 2.16 0.25
CA ASP A 25 -7.70 2.16 -0.66
C ASP A 25 -7.70 0.86 -1.46
N LYS A 26 -8.88 0.27 -1.61
CA LYS A 26 -9.08 -0.91 -2.45
C LYS A 26 -8.62 -0.60 -3.88
N GLY A 27 -7.70 -1.43 -4.40
CA GLY A 27 -7.13 -1.24 -5.74
C GLY A 27 -6.01 -0.19 -5.83
N SER A 28 -5.61 0.45 -4.73
CA SER A 28 -4.44 1.32 -4.73
C SER A 28 -3.13 0.53 -4.88
N MET A 29 -2.11 1.17 -5.45
CA MET A 29 -0.76 0.60 -5.51
C MET A 29 -0.14 0.60 -4.10
N ILE A 30 0.67 -0.42 -3.78
CA ILE A 30 1.39 -0.54 -2.50
C ILE A 30 2.16 0.75 -2.18
N ILE A 31 2.80 1.35 -3.19
CA ILE A 31 3.58 2.58 -3.05
C ILE A 31 2.76 3.78 -2.55
N HIS A 32 1.46 3.80 -2.84
CA HIS A 32 0.53 4.84 -2.35
C HIS A 32 0.04 4.58 -0.94
N ALA A 33 -0.06 3.31 -0.55
CA ALA A 33 -0.37 2.94 0.83
C ALA A 33 0.82 3.30 1.73
N THR A 34 2.04 2.93 1.35
CA THR A 34 3.25 3.23 2.12
C THR A 34 3.49 4.73 2.26
N ASP A 35 3.36 5.51 1.17
CA ASP A 35 3.50 6.97 1.21
C ASP A 35 2.52 7.65 2.18
N ARG A 36 1.27 7.19 2.25
CA ARG A 36 0.25 7.75 3.16
C ARG A 36 0.56 7.52 4.64
N HIS A 37 1.24 6.41 4.94
CA HIS A 37 1.60 6.02 6.30
C HIS A 37 3.06 6.38 6.64
N GLY A 38 3.75 7.15 5.79
CA GLY A 38 5.12 7.60 6.03
C GLY A 38 6.18 6.50 5.90
N ILE A 39 5.84 5.35 5.31
CA ILE A 39 6.75 4.23 5.08
C ILE A 39 7.50 4.47 3.78
N ASN A 40 8.81 4.69 3.88
CA ASN A 40 9.62 5.05 2.72
C ASN A 40 10.02 3.82 1.89
N VAL A 41 9.52 3.74 0.66
CA VAL A 41 9.94 2.74 -0.34
C VAL A 41 10.76 3.41 -1.43
N PRO A 42 12.06 3.07 -1.61
CA PRO A 42 12.94 3.76 -2.55
C PRO A 42 12.48 3.59 -3.99
N ARG A 43 12.58 4.66 -4.78
CA ARG A 43 12.12 4.68 -6.17
C ARG A 43 12.87 5.72 -6.99
N PHE A 44 13.19 5.37 -8.24
CA PHE A 44 13.77 6.32 -9.20
C PHE A 44 12.83 6.59 -10.38
N CYS A 45 12.19 5.55 -10.93
CA CYS A 45 11.39 5.66 -12.14
C CYS A 45 9.90 5.97 -11.90
N TYR A 46 9.48 6.20 -10.64
CA TYR A 46 8.09 6.46 -10.29
C TYR A 46 7.88 7.92 -9.87
N HIS A 47 6.84 8.56 -10.43
CA HIS A 47 6.36 9.86 -10.00
C HIS A 47 4.84 9.97 -10.21
N LYS A 48 4.11 10.52 -9.23
CA LYS A 48 2.63 10.58 -9.21
C LYS A 48 1.97 11.29 -10.41
N LYS A 49 2.69 12.15 -11.12
CA LYS A 49 2.20 12.91 -12.28
C LYS A 49 2.68 12.36 -13.63
N LEU A 50 3.46 11.28 -13.63
CA LEU A 50 3.99 10.65 -14.83
C LEU A 50 3.39 9.25 -15.01
N SER A 51 3.55 8.68 -16.20
CA SER A 51 3.17 7.29 -16.44
C SER A 51 4.03 6.33 -15.61
N ILE A 52 3.46 5.16 -15.32
CA ILE A 52 4.14 4.11 -14.55
C ILE A 52 5.24 3.49 -15.41
N ALA A 53 6.46 3.45 -14.89
CA ALA A 53 7.61 2.78 -15.48
C ALA A 53 8.15 1.69 -14.54
N ALA A 54 8.80 0.66 -15.09
CA ALA A 54 9.29 -0.51 -14.35
C ALA A 54 10.80 -0.76 -14.52
N ASN A 55 11.56 0.32 -14.73
CA ASN A 55 12.97 0.22 -15.14
C ASN A 55 13.93 0.08 -13.94
N CYS A 56 13.64 0.72 -12.80
CA CYS A 56 14.62 0.80 -11.70
C CYS A 56 14.57 -0.36 -10.70
N ARG A 57 13.42 -1.04 -10.58
CA ARG A 57 13.16 -2.13 -9.62
C ARG A 57 13.50 -1.84 -8.13
N MET A 58 13.83 -0.60 -7.77
CA MET A 58 14.15 -0.21 -6.39
C MET A 58 12.97 -0.32 -5.43
N CYS A 59 11.73 -0.24 -5.94
CA CYS A 59 10.52 -0.33 -5.13
C CYS A 59 10.07 -1.79 -4.89
N MET A 60 10.95 -2.76 -5.13
CA MET A 60 10.64 -4.17 -4.89
C MET A 60 10.49 -4.40 -3.38
N VAL A 61 9.40 -5.05 -3.01
CA VAL A 61 9.07 -5.41 -1.63
C VAL A 61 8.68 -6.87 -1.60
N ASP A 62 8.93 -7.54 -0.49
CA ASP A 62 8.49 -8.91 -0.28
C ASP A 62 7.02 -8.90 0.17
N VAL A 63 6.21 -9.77 -0.42
CA VAL A 63 4.80 -9.95 -0.07
C VAL A 63 4.59 -11.39 0.35
N GLU A 64 3.98 -11.60 1.53
CA GLU A 64 3.67 -12.94 2.00
C GLU A 64 2.80 -13.70 0.98
N LYS A 65 3.17 -14.95 0.71
CA LYS A 65 2.47 -15.85 -0.23
C LYS A 65 2.51 -15.42 -1.71
N ALA A 66 3.29 -14.39 -2.07
CA ALA A 66 3.61 -14.11 -3.46
C ALA A 66 4.80 -14.99 -3.91
N PRO A 67 4.73 -15.65 -5.09
CA PRO A 67 5.91 -16.29 -5.67
C PRO A 67 6.95 -15.22 -6.03
N LYS A 68 8.23 -15.54 -5.81
CA LYS A 68 9.36 -14.68 -6.17
C LYS A 68 9.51 -14.53 -7.69
#